data_AF-A0A3L7RUQ2-F1
#
_entry.id   AF-A0A3L7RUQ2-F1
#
_cell.length_a   1.000
_cell.length_b   1.000
_cell.length_c   1.000
_cell.angle_alpha   90.00
_cell.angle_beta   90.00
_cell.angle_gamma   90.00
#
_symmetry.space_group_name_H-M   'P 1'
#
loop_
_entity.id
_entity.type
_entity.pdbx_description
1 polymer ?
#
loop_
_entity_poly.entity_id
_entity_poly.type
_entity_poly.pdbx_seq_one_letter_code
_entity_poly.pdbx_strand_id
1 'polypeptide(L)'
;MDGVLDLNNATMMTVLASTVIPALESGQTSSTDLKNSRDDVLNFIKDEFFGFHTSHFQKRPIVWHLKSLSQTLRGISVISYLIYYHRLDVDTIPKLRTQYIGQFKTRLETELRGILATQVSQRTDRQTKRAVELEELVAELHAVDQSLLSVSSTGFGPESLRSNLRQFAFHDAMLSMKSCWLQRLAVLLKRSPGKAANAEISEDSSLAQWKGQAIESELHQDLAEWIGEALTNLSYFCSQVGPKAPDAKKVPEDPTAADFADLIQAQAATMQTFAMKLACGVWWEKFDAVVLVPIRERIKILKAEQKELNAAIKEDRQPVLVVEQLMADGSEDGGSEIEPVANDMPLLRHDQAFEQMIELSKAAMKARLKEVKAKIKKFTEEMDSKAGKAQAIRDAIQAWQLPDPIPASLDFSPSSPNLPPLFDQVSSLDERRSPPKTIAEFIAQESLYAPDINDGVRVNIAPLQKAGVLAADVLAPKDVDKAIADRAEWRADERRWVREGKLPQPGWWKSQENGVKNDLRLICESEL
;
A
#
# COMPACT_ATOMS: atom_id res chain seq x y z
N MET A 1 17.08 20.60 17.89
CA MET A 1 18.14 19.61 18.12
C MET A 1 17.99 18.51 17.07
N ASP A 2 19.09 18.01 16.57
CA ASP A 2 19.23 16.96 15.53
C ASP A 2 18.89 15.54 16.01
N GLY A 3 18.52 15.38 17.28
CA GLY A 3 18.07 14.10 17.83
C GLY A 3 19.19 13.17 18.26
N VAL A 4 20.44 13.64 18.30
CA VAL A 4 21.60 12.87 18.77
C VAL A 4 22.15 13.50 20.06
N LEU A 5 22.34 12.69 21.08
CA LEU A 5 22.96 13.07 22.35
C LEU A 5 24.27 12.30 22.55
N ASP A 6 25.36 13.02 22.74
CA ASP A 6 26.69 12.46 22.99
C ASP A 6 26.96 12.23 24.48
N LEU A 7 26.97 10.95 24.89
CA LEU A 7 27.22 10.54 26.27
C LEU A 7 28.73 10.53 26.63
N ASN A 8 29.61 10.71 25.64
CA ASN A 8 31.04 10.90 25.90
C ASN A 8 31.37 12.34 26.33
N ASN A 9 30.47 13.29 26.06
CA ASN A 9 30.65 14.70 26.41
C ASN A 9 30.29 14.94 27.88
N ALA A 10 31.30 15.22 28.71
CA ALA A 10 31.14 15.44 30.15
C ALA A 10 30.21 16.61 30.51
N THR A 11 30.16 17.66 29.68
CA THR A 11 29.24 18.79 29.87
C THR A 11 27.81 18.35 29.63
N MET A 12 27.55 17.61 28.54
CA MET A 12 26.22 17.04 28.27
C MET A 12 25.75 16.09 29.37
N MET A 13 26.64 15.22 29.86
CA MET A 13 26.32 14.31 30.97
C MET A 13 26.01 15.06 32.27
N THR A 14 26.66 16.19 32.52
CA THR A 14 26.35 17.04 33.67
C THR A 14 24.97 17.69 33.53
N VAL A 15 24.64 18.21 32.35
CA VAL A 15 23.32 18.79 32.07
C VAL A 15 22.24 17.73 32.23
N LEU A 16 22.43 16.55 31.64
CA LEU A 16 21.49 15.44 31.72
C LEU A 16 21.23 15.04 33.19
N ALA A 17 22.28 14.83 33.99
CA ALA A 17 22.15 14.53 35.41
C ALA A 17 21.34 15.62 36.14
N SER A 18 21.63 16.89 35.88
CA SER A 18 20.93 18.02 36.51
C SER A 18 19.45 18.13 36.13
N THR A 19 19.03 17.54 35.01
CA THR A 19 17.62 17.48 34.59
C THR A 19 16.91 16.23 35.08
N VAL A 20 17.57 15.06 35.02
CA VAL A 20 16.97 13.76 35.34
C VAL A 20 16.83 13.57 36.85
N ILE A 21 17.85 13.92 37.64
CA ILE A 21 17.86 13.68 39.09
C ILE A 21 16.67 14.36 39.80
N PRO A 22 16.38 15.67 39.58
CA PRO A 22 15.22 16.31 40.20
C PRO A 22 13.87 15.70 39.77
N ALA A 23 13.78 15.17 38.55
CA ALA A 23 12.56 14.50 38.05
C ALA A 23 12.35 13.13 38.72
N LEU A 24 13.42 12.41 39.03
CA LEU A 24 13.37 11.17 39.82
C LEU A 24 12.97 11.47 41.28
N GLU A 25 13.57 12.50 41.89
CA GLU A 25 13.32 12.90 43.29
C GLU A 25 11.91 13.44 43.53
N SER A 26 11.30 14.07 42.53
CA SER A 26 9.92 14.59 42.60
C SER A 26 8.83 13.53 42.42
N GLY A 27 9.20 12.25 42.30
CA GLY A 27 8.24 11.14 42.21
C GLY A 27 7.46 11.08 40.89
N GLN A 28 7.90 11.80 39.86
CA GLN A 28 7.26 11.80 38.53
C GLN A 28 7.60 10.54 37.71
N THR A 29 8.41 9.61 38.25
CA THR A 29 8.82 8.36 37.59
C THR A 29 8.80 7.20 38.60
N SER A 30 8.46 5.98 38.16
CA SER A 30 8.18 4.84 39.06
C SER A 30 9.37 3.92 39.38
N SER A 31 10.62 4.37 39.20
CA SER A 31 11.77 3.48 39.35
C SER A 31 12.24 3.41 40.81
N THR A 32 11.93 2.31 41.49
CA THR A 32 12.25 2.07 42.92
C THR A 32 13.71 1.68 43.20
N ASP A 33 14.54 1.48 42.16
CA ASP A 33 15.83 0.78 42.31
C ASP A 33 17.09 1.63 42.00
N LEU A 34 16.94 2.89 41.59
CA LEU A 34 18.09 3.79 41.44
C LEU A 34 18.42 4.40 42.81
N LYS A 35 19.53 3.94 43.42
CA LYS A 35 20.12 4.65 44.56
C LYS A 35 20.40 6.09 44.09
N ASN A 36 19.89 7.10 44.80
CA ASN A 36 19.82 8.50 44.36
C ASN A 36 21.18 9.23 44.20
N SER A 37 22.27 8.53 43.87
CA SER A 37 23.55 9.16 43.51
C SER A 37 23.57 9.54 42.03
N ARG A 38 24.19 10.70 41.74
CA ARG A 38 24.47 11.15 40.38
C ARG A 38 25.21 10.09 39.56
N ASP A 39 26.17 9.40 40.17
CA ASP A 39 26.99 8.42 39.47
C ASP A 39 26.19 7.15 39.11
N ASP A 40 25.25 6.74 39.98
CA ASP A 40 24.38 5.59 39.73
C ASP A 40 23.46 5.86 38.54
N VAL A 41 22.86 7.05 38.46
CA VAL A 41 22.04 7.48 37.33
C VAL A 41 22.83 7.51 36.02
N LEU A 42 24.04 8.07 36.04
CA LEU A 42 24.89 8.17 34.84
C LEU A 42 25.40 6.80 34.37
N ASN A 43 25.73 5.89 35.29
CA ASN A 43 26.13 4.52 34.96
C ASN A 43 24.95 3.73 34.37
N PHE A 44 23.76 3.86 34.96
CA PHE A 44 22.55 3.27 34.39
C PHE A 44 22.31 3.73 32.94
N ILE A 45 22.41 5.04 32.66
CA ILE A 45 22.23 5.57 31.30
C ILE A 45 23.27 5.01 30.31
N LYS A 46 24.51 4.79 30.75
CA LYS A 46 25.60 4.32 29.89
C LYS A 46 25.57 2.81 29.61
N ASP A 47 25.08 2.01 30.55
CA ASP A 47 25.29 0.56 30.50
C ASP A 47 23.98 -0.25 30.51
N GLU A 48 22.95 0.19 31.22
CA GLU A 48 21.74 -0.61 31.47
C GLU A 48 20.50 -0.07 30.77
N PHE A 49 20.45 1.25 30.55
CA PHE A 49 19.28 1.97 30.06
C PHE A 49 18.74 1.39 28.77
N PHE A 50 19.59 1.08 27.78
CA PHE A 50 19.08 0.62 26.48
C PHE A 50 18.44 -0.76 26.54
N GLY A 51 18.99 -1.68 27.35
CA GLY A 51 18.41 -3.00 27.58
C GLY A 51 17.09 -2.91 28.35
N PHE A 52 17.05 -2.05 29.38
CA PHE A 52 15.83 -1.73 30.13
C PHE A 52 14.76 -1.11 29.21
N HIS A 53 15.12 -0.08 28.44
CA HIS A 53 14.24 0.64 27.52
C HIS A 53 13.68 -0.29 26.44
N THR A 54 14.52 -1.15 25.87
CA THR A 54 14.10 -2.16 24.90
C THR A 54 13.09 -3.13 25.49
N SER A 55 13.26 -3.53 26.75
CA SER A 55 12.34 -4.45 27.43
C SER A 55 11.02 -3.76 27.80
N HIS A 56 11.10 -2.54 28.35
CA HIS A 56 9.95 -1.72 28.73
C HIS A 56 9.05 -1.41 27.53
N PHE A 57 9.65 -1.10 26.37
CA PHE A 57 8.93 -0.80 25.14
C PHE A 57 8.68 -2.03 24.25
N GLN A 58 8.68 -3.25 24.82
CA GLN A 58 8.34 -4.50 24.10
C GLN A 58 9.08 -4.66 22.77
N LYS A 59 10.41 -4.48 22.79
CA LYS A 59 11.31 -4.52 21.62
C LYS A 59 11.09 -3.39 20.59
N ARG A 60 10.49 -2.27 21.00
CA ARG A 60 10.29 -1.07 20.19
C ARG A 60 10.89 0.18 20.85
N PRO A 61 12.20 0.20 21.15
CA PRO A 61 12.83 1.33 21.81
C PRO A 61 12.69 2.62 20.98
N ILE A 62 12.28 3.71 21.65
CA ILE A 62 12.16 5.05 21.06
C ILE A 62 13.50 5.81 21.06
N VAL A 63 14.42 5.42 21.94
CA VAL A 63 15.75 6.01 22.10
C VAL A 63 16.74 4.89 21.85
N TRP A 64 17.58 5.06 20.84
CA TRP A 64 18.52 4.06 20.39
C TRP A 64 19.89 4.38 20.93
N HIS A 65 20.55 3.39 21.52
CA HIS A 65 21.88 3.58 22.07
C HIS A 65 22.91 2.94 21.16
N LEU A 66 23.66 3.78 20.46
CA LEU A 66 24.82 3.34 19.70
C LEU A 66 26.03 3.34 20.60
N LYS A 67 26.71 2.21 20.71
CA LYS A 67 27.85 2.01 21.59
C LYS A 67 28.88 1.16 20.89
N SER A 68 30.14 1.58 20.93
CA SER A 68 31.22 0.70 20.47
C SER A 68 31.61 -0.25 21.60
N LEU A 69 31.84 -1.51 21.25
CA LEU A 69 32.31 -2.54 22.15
C LEU A 69 33.77 -2.84 21.79
N SER A 70 34.70 -2.09 22.38
CA SER A 70 36.11 -2.36 22.16
C SER A 70 36.52 -3.66 22.86
N GLN A 71 36.79 -4.70 22.07
CA GLN A 71 37.35 -5.95 22.56
C GLN A 71 38.82 -5.80 23.00
N THR A 72 39.53 -4.82 22.45
CA THR A 72 40.95 -4.54 22.71
C THR A 72 41.16 -3.72 23.98
N LEU A 73 40.31 -2.72 24.25
CA LEU A 73 40.41 -1.83 25.42
C LEU A 73 39.68 -2.34 26.68
N ARG A 74 39.61 -3.66 26.89
CA ARG A 74 38.93 -4.27 28.07
C ARG A 74 37.49 -3.77 28.30
N GLY A 75 36.70 -3.58 27.25
CA GLY A 75 35.30 -3.18 27.37
C GLY A 75 35.07 -1.67 27.54
N ILE A 76 36.08 -0.82 27.36
CA ILE A 76 35.87 0.62 27.28
C ILE A 76 35.13 0.95 25.98
N SER A 77 33.93 1.52 26.10
CA SER A 77 33.21 2.07 24.95
C SER A 77 33.84 3.40 24.52
N VAL A 78 34.27 3.46 23.27
CA VAL A 78 34.90 4.65 22.69
C VAL A 78 33.87 5.64 22.18
N ILE A 79 32.70 5.14 21.76
CA ILE A 79 31.53 5.97 21.47
C ILE A 79 30.32 5.50 22.27
N SER A 80 29.45 6.45 22.62
CA SER A 80 28.19 6.23 23.30
C SER A 80 27.23 7.36 22.94
N TYR A 81 26.28 7.10 22.04
CA TYR A 81 25.32 8.08 21.54
C TYR A 81 23.89 7.60 21.75
N LEU A 82 23.01 8.49 22.22
CA LEU A 82 21.57 8.27 22.20
C LEU A 82 20.96 8.95 20.98
N ILE A 83 20.23 8.21 20.17
CA ILE A 83 19.56 8.67 18.97
C ILE A 83 18.05 8.57 19.16
N TYR A 84 17.33 9.65 18.88
CA TYR A 84 15.87 9.66 19.00
C TYR A 84 15.22 9.14 17.71
N TYR A 85 14.47 8.04 17.82
CA TYR A 85 13.86 7.31 16.69
C TYR A 85 13.03 8.19 15.77
N HIS A 86 12.19 9.06 16.31
CA HIS A 86 11.31 9.93 15.50
C HIS A 86 12.03 11.09 14.80
N ARG A 87 13.35 11.19 14.96
CA ARG A 87 14.20 12.15 14.23
C ARG A 87 15.14 11.47 13.23
N LEU A 88 15.02 10.15 13.05
CA LEU A 88 15.81 9.43 12.06
C LEU A 88 15.47 9.90 10.65
N ASP A 89 16.52 10.11 9.87
CA ASP A 89 16.49 10.45 8.46
C ASP A 89 17.69 9.83 7.72
N VAL A 90 17.70 9.95 6.39
CA VAL A 90 18.83 9.55 5.52
C VAL A 90 20.16 10.15 5.96
N ASP A 91 20.14 11.34 6.57
CA ASP A 91 21.34 12.08 6.95
C ASP A 91 21.84 11.73 8.35
N THR A 92 21.11 10.93 9.13
CA THR A 92 21.44 10.69 10.54
C THR A 92 22.80 10.01 10.69
N ILE A 93 23.07 8.95 9.91
CA ILE A 93 24.37 8.27 9.92
C ILE A 93 25.47 9.17 9.34
N PRO A 94 25.30 9.81 8.16
CA PRO A 94 26.26 10.80 7.67
C PRO A 94 26.63 11.90 8.67
N LYS A 95 25.64 12.46 9.38
CA LYS A 95 25.86 13.46 10.45
C LYS A 95 26.62 12.87 11.61
N LEU A 96 26.25 11.67 12.09
CA LEU A 96 26.94 10.98 13.17
C LEU A 96 28.43 10.79 12.86
N ARG A 97 28.73 10.35 11.63
CA ARG A 97 30.10 10.12 11.17
C ARG A 97 30.91 11.41 11.05
N THR A 98 30.33 12.45 10.45
CA THR A 98 31.05 13.70 10.15
C THR A 98 31.14 14.65 11.34
N GLN A 99 30.04 14.87 12.07
CA GLN A 99 29.93 15.88 13.11
C GLN A 99 30.32 15.36 14.49
N TYR A 100 30.12 14.08 14.78
CA TYR A 100 30.42 13.51 16.10
C TYR A 100 31.71 12.70 16.07
N ILE A 101 31.72 11.61 15.31
CA ILE A 101 32.86 10.68 15.25
C ILE A 101 34.08 11.35 14.62
N GLY A 102 33.91 12.07 13.51
CA GLY A 102 35.00 12.74 12.80
C GLY A 102 35.70 13.82 13.64
N GLN A 103 34.94 14.63 14.39
CA GLN A 103 35.51 15.64 15.28
C GLN A 103 36.26 14.99 16.45
N PHE A 104 35.69 13.95 17.05
CA PHE A 104 36.32 13.24 18.16
C PHE A 104 37.61 12.54 17.71
N LYS A 105 37.58 11.86 16.56
CA LYS A 105 38.74 11.22 15.94
C LYS A 105 39.86 12.24 15.66
N THR A 106 39.54 13.37 15.04
CA THR A 106 40.52 14.43 14.71
C THR A 106 41.23 14.95 15.96
N ARG A 107 40.50 15.09 17.07
CA ARG A 107 41.06 15.51 18.36
C ARG A 107 42.07 14.48 18.89
N LEU A 108 41.69 13.19 18.94
CA LEU A 108 42.58 12.12 19.43
C LEU A 108 43.81 11.96 18.54
N GLU A 109 43.65 12.01 17.22
CA GLU A 109 44.76 11.95 16.27
C GLU A 109 45.72 13.13 16.41
N THR A 110 45.20 14.33 16.73
CA THR A 110 46.04 15.50 16.96
C THR A 110 46.82 15.39 18.26
N GLU A 111 46.19 14.88 19.33
CA GLU A 111 46.87 14.56 20.59
C GLU A 111 47.98 13.51 20.38
N LEU A 112 47.67 12.44 19.65
CA LEU A 112 48.62 11.38 19.31
C LEU A 112 49.79 11.92 18.50
N ARG A 113 49.54 12.69 17.45
CA ARG A 113 50.59 13.35 16.65
C ARG A 113 51.48 14.26 17.51
N GLY A 114 50.89 14.99 18.45
CA GLY A 114 51.64 15.83 19.39
C GLY A 114 52.61 15.03 20.26
N ILE A 115 52.19 13.87 20.78
CA ILE A 115 53.07 12.97 21.53
C ILE A 115 54.13 12.34 20.60
N LEU A 116 53.72 11.89 19.42
CA LEU A 116 54.61 11.23 18.46
C LEU A 116 55.69 12.15 17.89
N ALA A 117 55.45 13.47 17.84
CA ALA A 117 56.44 14.47 17.44
C ALA A 117 57.62 14.57 18.41
N THR A 118 57.46 14.13 19.67
CA THR A 118 58.56 14.03 20.65
C THR A 118 59.37 12.76 20.39
N GLN A 119 60.71 12.86 20.37
CA GLN A 119 61.59 11.69 20.22
C GLN A 119 61.29 10.62 21.27
N VAL A 120 61.27 9.34 20.87
CA VAL A 120 60.91 8.21 21.75
C VAL A 120 61.74 8.18 23.03
N SER A 121 63.03 8.49 22.96
CA SER A 121 63.96 8.56 24.11
C SER A 121 63.66 9.69 25.09
N GLN A 122 62.89 10.70 24.70
CA GLN A 122 62.53 11.85 25.53
C GLN A 122 61.08 11.81 26.02
N ARG A 123 60.30 10.79 25.64
CA ARG A 123 58.92 10.62 26.11
C ARG A 123 58.93 10.15 27.56
N THR A 124 58.11 10.80 28.38
CA THR A 124 57.81 10.32 29.74
C THR A 124 56.99 9.02 29.68
N ASP A 125 57.05 8.20 30.73
CA ASP A 125 56.22 6.99 30.84
C ASP A 125 54.73 7.28 30.65
N ARG A 126 54.26 8.45 31.11
CA ARG A 126 52.87 8.90 30.93
C ARG A 126 52.55 9.15 29.45
N GLN A 127 53.45 9.80 28.72
CA GLN A 127 53.28 10.03 27.28
C GLN A 127 53.31 8.73 26.50
N THR A 128 54.20 7.79 26.84
CA THR A 128 54.27 6.49 26.19
C THR A 128 52.98 5.69 26.42
N LYS A 129 52.47 5.63 27.65
CA LYS A 129 51.18 4.96 27.97
C LYS A 129 50.01 5.62 27.25
N ARG A 130 49.95 6.95 27.24
CA ARG A 130 48.88 7.70 26.58
C ARG A 130 48.92 7.54 25.06
N ALA A 131 50.10 7.45 24.44
CA ALA A 131 50.23 7.19 23.01
C ALA A 131 49.60 5.85 22.63
N VAL A 132 49.91 4.77 23.37
CA VAL A 132 49.32 3.44 23.15
C VAL A 132 47.80 3.48 23.31
N GLU A 133 47.30 4.12 24.37
CA GLU A 133 45.84 4.29 24.58
C GLU A 133 45.18 5.04 23.42
N LEU A 134 45.78 6.14 22.94
CA LEU A 134 45.26 6.91 21.81
C LEU A 134 45.28 6.12 20.51
N GLU A 135 46.33 5.32 20.26
CA GLU A 135 46.41 4.43 19.10
C GLU A 135 45.25 3.41 19.10
N GLU A 136 44.98 2.79 20.25
CA GLU A 136 43.87 1.84 20.41
C GLU A 136 42.50 2.52 20.24
N LEU A 137 42.30 3.71 20.82
CA LEU A 137 41.05 4.48 20.69
C LEU A 137 40.81 4.94 19.24
N VAL A 138 41.85 5.41 18.55
CA VAL A 138 41.76 5.83 17.14
C VAL A 138 41.45 4.64 16.24
N ALA A 139 42.06 3.48 16.49
CA ALA A 139 41.77 2.25 15.74
C ALA A 139 40.31 1.80 15.91
N GLU A 140 39.78 1.83 17.14
CA GLU A 140 38.39 1.51 17.42
C GLU A 140 37.42 2.50 16.75
N LEU A 141 37.67 3.81 16.85
CA LEU A 141 36.87 4.83 16.17
C LEU A 141 36.86 4.63 14.66
N HIS A 142 38.01 4.25 14.08
CA HIS A 142 38.09 3.93 12.67
C HIS A 142 37.23 2.71 12.33
N ALA A 143 37.29 1.63 13.11
CA ALA A 143 36.47 0.44 12.88
C ALA A 143 34.96 0.75 12.93
N VAL A 144 34.53 1.54 13.91
CA VAL A 144 33.14 1.96 14.06
C VAL A 144 32.70 2.87 12.91
N ASP A 145 33.53 3.82 12.50
CA ASP A 145 33.23 4.68 11.33
C ASP A 145 33.03 3.84 10.06
N GLN A 146 33.85 2.80 9.85
CA GLN A 146 33.69 1.87 8.73
C GLN A 146 32.40 1.05 8.83
N SER A 147 32.04 0.56 10.01
CA SER A 147 30.75 -0.12 10.22
C SER A 147 29.58 0.78 9.89
N LEU A 148 29.62 2.05 10.32
CA LEU A 148 28.57 3.02 10.01
C LEU A 148 28.56 3.43 8.52
N LEU A 149 29.71 3.51 7.86
CA LEU A 149 29.79 3.69 6.41
C LEU A 149 29.13 2.52 5.66
N SER A 150 29.39 1.29 6.10
CA SER A 150 28.77 0.09 5.56
C SER A 150 27.26 0.12 5.76
N VAL A 151 26.77 0.49 6.95
CA VAL A 151 25.32 0.66 7.19
C VAL A 151 24.76 1.73 6.27
N SER A 152 25.39 2.90 6.18
CA SER A 152 24.90 4.01 5.35
C SER A 152 24.72 3.61 3.87
N SER A 153 25.63 2.78 3.35
CA SER A 153 25.67 2.40 1.92
C SER A 153 24.90 1.12 1.59
N THR A 154 24.87 0.16 2.51
CA THR A 154 24.38 -1.21 2.26
C THR A 154 23.47 -1.75 3.37
N GLY A 155 23.05 -0.90 4.32
CA GLY A 155 22.28 -1.31 5.48
C GLY A 155 20.98 -2.03 5.14
N PHE A 156 20.27 -1.58 4.10
CA PHE A 156 19.06 -2.25 3.60
C PHE A 156 19.32 -3.21 2.43
N GLY A 157 20.58 -3.38 2.03
CA GLY A 157 21.00 -4.30 0.97
C GLY A 157 22.28 -5.07 1.32
N PRO A 158 22.29 -5.85 2.42
CA PRO A 158 23.42 -6.73 2.73
C PRO A 158 23.58 -7.81 1.66
N GLU A 159 24.73 -8.47 1.62
CA GLU A 159 25.07 -9.47 0.60
C GLU A 159 24.02 -10.59 0.47
N SER A 160 23.47 -11.03 1.60
CA SER A 160 22.40 -12.05 1.66
C SER A 160 21.12 -11.65 0.91
N LEU A 161 20.86 -10.35 0.71
CA LEU A 161 19.66 -9.83 0.05
C LEU A 161 19.92 -9.39 -1.40
N ARG A 162 21.16 -9.41 -1.89
CA ARG A 162 21.49 -8.91 -3.24
C ARG A 162 20.70 -9.60 -4.35
N SER A 163 20.55 -10.93 -4.27
CA SER A 163 19.74 -11.68 -5.23
C SER A 163 18.26 -11.27 -5.20
N ASN A 164 17.71 -10.95 -4.03
CA ASN A 164 16.32 -10.54 -3.89
C ASN A 164 16.13 -9.12 -4.43
N LEU A 165 17.02 -8.18 -4.08
CA LEU A 165 16.98 -6.81 -4.61
C LEU A 165 17.08 -6.79 -6.14
N ARG A 166 17.91 -7.65 -6.72
CA ARG A 166 18.00 -7.82 -8.17
C ARG A 166 16.70 -8.33 -8.78
N GLN A 167 16.04 -9.31 -8.15
CA GLN A 167 14.73 -9.78 -8.59
C GLN A 167 13.66 -8.68 -8.46
N PHE A 168 13.67 -7.89 -7.38
CA PHE A 168 12.77 -6.75 -7.22
C PHE A 168 13.01 -5.68 -8.28
N ALA A 169 14.26 -5.41 -8.65
CA ALA A 169 14.58 -4.50 -9.74
C ALA A 169 13.98 -4.98 -11.08
N PHE A 170 14.07 -6.28 -11.38
CA PHE A 170 13.48 -6.86 -12.60
C PHE A 170 11.95 -6.76 -12.60
N HIS A 171 11.32 -7.02 -11.45
CA HIS A 171 9.88 -6.85 -11.30
C HIS A 171 9.45 -5.39 -11.48
N ASP A 172 10.17 -4.46 -10.86
CA ASP A 172 9.84 -3.04 -10.91
C ASP A 172 10.02 -2.47 -12.32
N ALA A 173 11.12 -2.81 -13.00
CA ALA A 173 11.37 -2.46 -14.39
C ALA A 173 10.26 -2.99 -15.32
N MET A 174 9.92 -4.27 -15.20
CA MET A 174 8.86 -4.88 -16.02
C MET A 174 7.49 -4.23 -15.76
N LEU A 175 7.16 -3.93 -14.48
CA LEU A 175 5.91 -3.24 -14.13
C LEU A 175 5.89 -1.81 -14.68
N SER A 176 7.01 -1.10 -14.59
CA SER A 176 7.14 0.27 -15.10
C SER A 176 6.92 0.33 -16.61
N MET A 177 7.61 -0.52 -17.37
CA MET A 177 7.48 -0.53 -18.83
C MET A 177 6.08 -1.00 -19.27
N LYS A 178 5.48 -1.99 -18.61
CA LYS A 178 4.09 -2.40 -18.89
C LYS A 178 3.09 -1.31 -18.56
N SER A 179 3.27 -0.61 -17.43
CA SER A 179 2.45 0.54 -17.05
C SER A 179 2.51 1.62 -18.14
N CYS A 180 3.72 2.00 -18.58
CA CYS A 180 3.91 2.97 -19.65
C CYS A 180 3.22 2.53 -20.95
N TRP A 181 3.42 1.27 -21.37
CA TRP A 181 2.79 0.73 -22.57
C TRP A 181 1.25 0.81 -22.50
N LEU A 182 0.66 0.42 -21.37
CA LEU A 182 -0.78 0.47 -21.15
C LEU A 182 -1.32 1.90 -21.07
N GLN A 183 -0.56 2.85 -20.51
CA GLN A 183 -0.92 4.27 -20.54
C GLN A 183 -0.98 4.79 -21.97
N ARG A 184 0.04 4.47 -22.79
CA ARG A 184 0.07 4.85 -24.21
C ARG A 184 -1.06 4.18 -25.00
N LEU A 185 -1.45 2.96 -24.65
CA LEU A 185 -2.62 2.29 -25.23
C LEU A 185 -3.92 3.00 -24.85
N ALA A 186 -4.09 3.38 -23.59
CA ALA A 186 -5.25 4.15 -23.14
C ALA A 186 -5.35 5.51 -23.85
N VAL A 187 -4.21 6.16 -24.10
CA VAL A 187 -4.14 7.40 -24.92
C VAL A 187 -4.56 7.13 -26.37
N LEU A 188 -4.12 6.03 -26.96
CA LEU A 188 -4.53 5.63 -28.32
C LEU A 188 -6.04 5.42 -28.41
N LEU A 189 -6.67 4.79 -27.42
CA LEU A 189 -8.13 4.57 -27.42
C LEU A 189 -8.94 5.87 -27.36
N LYS A 190 -8.36 6.95 -26.80
CA LYS A 190 -8.98 8.28 -26.71
C LYS A 190 -8.80 9.12 -27.98
N ARG A 191 -7.91 8.73 -28.89
CA ARG A 191 -7.48 9.55 -30.01
C ARG A 191 -7.73 8.84 -31.34
N SER A 192 -8.04 9.61 -32.36
CA SER A 192 -8.03 9.12 -33.75
C SER A 192 -6.61 9.26 -34.32
N PRO A 193 -6.14 8.34 -35.18
CA PRO A 193 -4.80 8.45 -35.77
C PRO A 193 -4.62 9.79 -36.51
N GLY A 194 -3.62 10.60 -36.12
CA GLY A 194 -3.22 11.82 -36.86
C GLY A 194 -3.62 13.19 -36.30
N LYS A 195 -4.23 13.31 -35.10
CA LYS A 195 -4.50 14.61 -34.43
C LYS A 195 -3.52 14.88 -33.26
N ALA A 196 -3.21 16.16 -33.01
CA ALA A 196 -2.23 16.62 -32.01
C ALA A 196 -2.64 16.28 -30.55
N ALA A 197 -1.63 16.21 -29.67
CA ALA A 197 -1.71 15.62 -28.33
C ALA A 197 -2.65 16.32 -27.32
N ASN A 198 -3.12 17.54 -27.58
CA ASN A 198 -3.66 18.40 -26.53
C ASN A 198 -5.21 18.45 -26.45
N ALA A 199 -5.93 17.47 -27.02
CA ALA A 199 -7.39 17.46 -27.06
C ALA A 199 -8.04 16.38 -26.15
N GLU A 200 -9.15 16.78 -25.52
CA GLU A 200 -10.20 15.91 -24.96
C GLU A 200 -10.60 14.81 -25.97
N ILE A 201 -11.08 13.67 -25.45
CA ILE A 201 -11.46 12.47 -26.22
C ILE A 201 -11.98 12.83 -27.62
N SER A 202 -11.26 12.42 -28.67
CA SER A 202 -11.66 12.70 -30.05
C SER A 202 -13.02 12.06 -30.31
N GLU A 203 -13.96 12.81 -30.89
CA GLU A 203 -15.32 12.32 -31.23
C GLU A 203 -15.26 11.04 -32.06
N ASP A 204 -14.24 10.92 -32.93
CA ASP A 204 -14.03 9.75 -33.80
C ASP A 204 -13.14 8.67 -33.17
N SER A 205 -12.94 8.66 -31.85
CA SER A 205 -12.12 7.66 -31.16
C SER A 205 -12.91 6.38 -30.85
N SER A 206 -12.22 5.25 -30.74
CA SER A 206 -12.86 3.99 -30.32
C SER A 206 -13.55 4.12 -28.96
N LEU A 207 -12.95 4.88 -28.03
CA LEU A 207 -13.58 5.16 -26.75
C LEU A 207 -14.85 5.99 -26.88
N ALA A 208 -14.86 7.04 -27.70
CA ALA A 208 -16.05 7.85 -27.95
C ALA A 208 -17.18 7.01 -28.54
N GLN A 209 -16.87 6.13 -29.51
CA GLN A 209 -17.83 5.20 -30.09
C GLN A 209 -18.48 4.30 -29.04
N TRP A 210 -17.70 3.65 -28.17
CA TRP A 210 -18.27 2.76 -27.15
C TRP A 210 -19.07 3.51 -26.08
N LYS A 211 -18.64 4.73 -25.73
CA LYS A 211 -19.43 5.60 -24.85
C LYS A 211 -20.75 6.01 -25.50
N GLY A 212 -20.76 6.31 -26.79
CA GLY A 212 -21.96 6.59 -27.57
C GLY A 212 -22.92 5.39 -27.58
N GLN A 213 -22.41 4.20 -27.88
CA GLN A 213 -23.20 2.95 -27.83
C GLN A 213 -23.81 2.70 -26.43
N ALA A 214 -23.08 3.01 -25.36
CA ALA A 214 -23.60 2.92 -24.00
C ALA A 214 -24.74 3.90 -23.74
N ILE A 215 -24.63 5.15 -24.20
CA ILE A 215 -25.69 6.16 -24.08
C ILE A 215 -26.93 5.72 -24.88
N GLU A 216 -26.76 5.34 -26.14
CA GLU A 216 -27.84 4.90 -27.04
C GLU A 216 -28.54 3.63 -26.54
N SER A 217 -27.85 2.79 -25.78
CA SER A 217 -28.44 1.57 -25.21
C SER A 217 -29.50 1.84 -24.14
N GLU A 218 -29.51 3.05 -23.55
CA GLU A 218 -30.35 3.50 -22.43
C GLU A 218 -30.33 2.52 -21.24
N LEU A 219 -29.20 1.86 -21.01
CA LEU A 219 -29.06 0.86 -19.95
C LEU A 219 -28.94 1.48 -18.56
N HIS A 220 -28.12 2.53 -18.43
CA HIS A 220 -27.87 3.31 -17.22
C HIS A 220 -27.17 4.63 -17.57
N GLN A 221 -27.47 5.71 -16.85
CA GLN A 221 -26.90 7.04 -17.09
C GLN A 221 -25.36 7.07 -16.96
N ASP A 222 -24.81 6.32 -16.00
CA ASP A 222 -23.38 6.31 -15.70
C ASP A 222 -22.59 5.24 -16.48
N LEU A 223 -23.24 4.44 -17.33
CA LEU A 223 -22.58 3.32 -18.02
C LEU A 223 -21.42 3.81 -18.91
N ALA A 224 -21.62 4.93 -19.61
CA ALA A 224 -20.58 5.54 -20.44
C ALA A 224 -19.39 6.04 -19.61
N GLU A 225 -19.63 6.50 -18.37
CA GLU A 225 -18.56 6.92 -17.45
C GLU A 225 -17.80 5.71 -16.92
N TRP A 226 -18.49 4.63 -16.52
CA TRP A 226 -17.83 3.40 -16.05
C TRP A 226 -16.92 2.79 -17.12
N ILE A 227 -17.38 2.74 -18.38
CA ILE A 227 -16.57 2.30 -19.52
C ILE A 227 -15.37 3.25 -19.72
N GLY A 228 -15.61 4.56 -19.69
CA GLY A 228 -14.59 5.60 -19.84
C GLY A 228 -13.47 5.52 -18.80
N GLU A 229 -13.85 5.34 -17.53
CA GLU A 229 -12.94 5.19 -16.40
C GLU A 229 -12.10 3.92 -16.55
N ALA A 230 -12.73 2.78 -16.83
CA ALA A 230 -12.05 1.49 -16.95
C ALA A 230 -11.01 1.48 -18.09
N LEU A 231 -11.33 2.07 -19.25
CA LEU A 231 -10.43 2.14 -20.40
C LEU A 231 -9.39 3.27 -20.31
N THR A 232 -9.62 4.28 -19.46
CA THR A 232 -8.61 5.30 -19.18
C THR A 232 -7.52 4.77 -18.24
N ASN A 233 -7.88 3.85 -17.35
CA ASN A 233 -7.01 3.35 -16.29
C ASN A 233 -6.39 1.98 -16.62
N LEU A 234 -6.10 1.68 -17.89
CA LEU A 234 -5.54 0.38 -18.29
C LEU A 234 -4.23 0.04 -17.56
N SER A 235 -3.43 1.06 -17.22
CA SER A 235 -2.17 0.87 -16.51
C SER A 235 -2.32 0.20 -15.15
N TYR A 236 -3.50 0.30 -14.53
CA TYR A 236 -3.80 -0.36 -13.26
C TYR A 236 -3.76 -1.90 -13.37
N PHE A 237 -3.79 -2.44 -14.58
CA PHE A 237 -3.66 -3.86 -14.84
C PHE A 237 -2.22 -4.31 -15.14
N CYS A 238 -1.21 -3.45 -14.97
CA CYS A 238 0.20 -3.75 -15.31
C CYS A 238 0.74 -5.01 -14.63
N SER A 239 0.31 -5.34 -13.41
CA SER A 239 0.72 -6.56 -12.71
C SER A 239 0.02 -7.82 -13.20
N GLN A 240 -1.15 -7.67 -13.81
CA GLN A 240 -2.00 -8.77 -14.28
C GLN A 240 -1.66 -9.14 -15.73
N VAL A 241 -1.37 -8.15 -16.58
CA VAL A 241 -0.98 -8.42 -17.97
C VAL A 241 0.45 -8.93 -18.07
N GLY A 242 0.69 -9.83 -19.04
CA GLY A 242 2.04 -10.29 -19.37
C GLY A 242 2.90 -9.17 -19.97
N PRO A 243 4.18 -9.43 -20.29
CA PRO A 243 4.96 -10.58 -19.84
C PRO A 243 5.27 -10.54 -18.33
N LYS A 244 5.73 -11.68 -17.79
CA LYS A 244 6.30 -11.75 -16.44
C LYS A 244 7.76 -11.30 -16.49
N ALA A 245 8.23 -10.71 -15.38
CA ALA A 245 9.65 -10.38 -15.25
C ALA A 245 10.50 -11.67 -15.34
N PRO A 246 11.70 -11.60 -15.96
CA PRO A 246 12.61 -12.73 -15.98
C PRO A 246 13.05 -13.12 -14.56
N ASP A 247 13.47 -14.38 -14.42
CA ASP A 247 14.08 -14.87 -13.18
C ASP A 247 15.54 -14.40 -13.14
N ALA A 248 15.87 -13.51 -12.21
CA ALA A 248 17.21 -12.96 -12.05
C ALA A 248 18.27 -14.04 -11.88
N LYS A 249 17.95 -15.20 -11.28
CA LYS A 249 18.94 -16.28 -11.13
C LYS A 249 19.34 -16.92 -12.46
N LYS A 250 18.50 -16.79 -13.49
CA LYS A 250 18.73 -17.37 -14.82
C LYS A 250 19.36 -16.39 -15.80
N VAL A 251 19.40 -15.11 -15.48
CA VAL A 251 19.98 -14.07 -16.33
C VAL A 251 21.29 -13.59 -15.71
N PRO A 252 22.46 -13.91 -16.30
CA PRO A 252 23.76 -13.56 -15.72
C PRO A 252 24.03 -12.05 -15.76
N GLU A 253 23.61 -11.38 -16.83
CA GLU A 253 23.81 -9.93 -17.03
C GLU A 253 22.51 -9.17 -16.73
N ASP A 254 22.64 -7.90 -16.36
CA ASP A 254 21.48 -7.06 -16.07
C ASP A 254 20.83 -6.61 -17.39
N PRO A 255 19.54 -6.94 -17.63
CA PRO A 255 18.87 -6.54 -18.85
C PRO A 255 18.67 -5.01 -18.90
N THR A 256 18.78 -4.48 -20.10
CA THR A 256 18.57 -3.08 -20.45
C THR A 256 17.10 -2.79 -20.75
N ALA A 257 16.76 -1.52 -20.93
CA ALA A 257 15.43 -1.13 -21.41
C ALA A 257 15.07 -1.87 -22.72
N ALA A 258 16.01 -2.01 -23.66
CA ALA A 258 15.79 -2.73 -24.92
C ALA A 258 15.39 -4.19 -24.70
N ASP A 259 16.07 -4.91 -23.80
CA ASP A 259 15.79 -6.33 -23.53
C ASP A 259 14.39 -6.54 -22.94
N PHE A 260 13.97 -5.66 -22.03
CA PHE A 260 12.61 -5.69 -21.50
C PHE A 260 11.57 -5.28 -22.55
N ALA A 261 11.93 -4.35 -23.44
CA ALA A 261 11.06 -3.89 -24.50
C ALA A 261 10.77 -5.00 -25.52
N ASP A 262 11.77 -5.82 -25.88
CA ASP A 262 11.58 -6.99 -26.74
C ASP A 262 10.58 -7.98 -26.14
N LEU A 263 10.62 -8.21 -24.82
CA LEU A 263 9.64 -9.06 -24.13
C LEU A 263 8.21 -8.50 -24.21
N ILE A 264 8.06 -7.19 -24.06
CA ILE A 264 6.76 -6.51 -24.17
C ILE A 264 6.26 -6.55 -25.62
N GLN A 265 7.13 -6.23 -26.59
CA GLN A 265 6.80 -6.19 -28.00
C GLN A 265 6.34 -7.58 -28.50
N ALA A 266 7.01 -8.64 -28.06
CA ALA A 266 6.63 -10.02 -28.38
C ALA A 266 5.23 -10.42 -27.85
N GLN A 267 4.71 -9.73 -26.82
CA GLN A 267 3.41 -10.02 -26.21
C GLN A 267 2.38 -8.90 -26.38
N ALA A 268 2.68 -7.83 -27.11
CA ALA A 268 1.85 -6.62 -27.21
C ALA A 268 0.38 -6.92 -27.58
N ALA A 269 0.13 -7.79 -28.57
CA ALA A 269 -1.23 -8.17 -28.96
C ALA A 269 -1.99 -8.92 -27.85
N THR A 270 -1.30 -9.83 -27.15
CA THR A 270 -1.89 -10.57 -26.02
C THR A 270 -2.13 -9.66 -24.81
N MET A 271 -1.23 -8.71 -24.56
CA MET A 271 -1.38 -7.68 -23.52
C MET A 271 -2.59 -6.80 -23.80
N GLN A 272 -2.75 -6.33 -25.05
CA GLN A 272 -3.90 -5.54 -25.49
C GLN A 272 -5.21 -6.29 -25.24
N THR A 273 -5.33 -7.51 -25.76
CA THR A 273 -6.54 -8.33 -25.62
C THR A 273 -6.87 -8.57 -24.14
N PHE A 274 -5.87 -8.89 -23.32
CA PHE A 274 -6.11 -9.16 -21.91
C PHE A 274 -6.45 -7.89 -21.11
N ALA A 275 -5.80 -6.76 -21.40
CA ALA A 275 -6.13 -5.46 -20.81
C ALA A 275 -7.58 -5.05 -21.12
N MET A 276 -8.03 -5.23 -22.37
CA MET A 276 -9.43 -4.96 -22.75
C MET A 276 -10.40 -5.85 -21.98
N LYS A 277 -10.08 -7.14 -21.81
CA LYS A 277 -10.89 -8.07 -21.03
C LYS A 277 -11.00 -7.67 -19.56
N LEU A 278 -9.90 -7.23 -18.95
CA LEU A 278 -9.86 -6.77 -17.56
C LEU A 278 -10.66 -5.47 -17.38
N ALA A 279 -10.48 -4.50 -18.27
CA ALA A 279 -11.26 -3.26 -18.27
C ALA A 279 -12.76 -3.53 -18.41
N CYS A 280 -13.14 -4.46 -19.29
CA CYS A 280 -14.52 -4.93 -19.40
C CYS A 280 -15.04 -5.55 -18.11
N GLY A 281 -14.21 -6.29 -17.38
CA GLY A 281 -14.59 -6.85 -16.07
C GLY A 281 -14.95 -5.74 -15.07
N VAL A 282 -14.16 -4.67 -15.01
CA VAL A 282 -14.34 -3.57 -14.05
C VAL A 282 -15.68 -2.86 -14.24
N TRP A 283 -15.98 -2.40 -15.46
CA TRP A 283 -17.26 -1.71 -15.67
C TRP A 283 -18.45 -2.67 -15.64
N TRP A 284 -18.26 -3.94 -16.03
CA TRP A 284 -19.30 -4.96 -15.93
C TRP A 284 -19.71 -5.23 -14.49
N GLU A 285 -18.76 -5.24 -13.56
CA GLU A 285 -19.06 -5.40 -12.13
C GLU A 285 -19.96 -4.27 -11.61
N LYS A 286 -19.66 -3.02 -11.97
CA LYS A 286 -20.51 -1.86 -11.65
C LYS A 286 -21.91 -1.99 -12.27
N PHE A 287 -21.98 -2.35 -13.56
CA PHE A 287 -23.24 -2.57 -14.27
C PHE A 287 -24.07 -3.69 -13.65
N ASP A 288 -23.45 -4.82 -13.33
CA ASP A 288 -24.10 -5.96 -12.72
C ASP A 288 -24.71 -5.59 -11.36
N ALA A 289 -23.92 -4.91 -10.52
CA ALA A 289 -24.34 -4.46 -9.18
C ALA A 289 -25.50 -3.45 -9.23
N VAL A 290 -25.47 -2.49 -10.15
CA VAL A 290 -26.45 -1.39 -10.19
C VAL A 290 -27.70 -1.74 -11.00
N VAL A 291 -27.56 -2.53 -12.07
CA VAL A 291 -28.66 -2.77 -13.03
C VAL A 291 -29.22 -4.19 -12.88
N LEU A 292 -28.38 -5.21 -12.83
CA LEU A 292 -28.83 -6.61 -12.89
C LEU A 292 -29.18 -7.18 -11.51
N VAL A 293 -28.44 -6.86 -10.45
CA VAL A 293 -28.70 -7.33 -9.08
C VAL A 293 -30.11 -6.93 -8.61
N PRO A 294 -30.57 -5.67 -8.74
CA PRO A 294 -31.92 -5.29 -8.29
C PRO A 294 -33.04 -6.06 -9.00
N ILE A 295 -32.87 -6.37 -10.29
CA ILE A 295 -33.84 -7.17 -11.05
C ILE A 295 -33.81 -8.62 -10.57
N ARG A 296 -32.62 -9.19 -10.35
CA ARG A 296 -32.46 -10.54 -9.78
C ARG A 296 -33.12 -10.68 -8.40
N GLU A 297 -33.00 -9.67 -7.55
CA GLU A 297 -33.64 -9.64 -6.24
C GLU A 297 -35.17 -9.60 -6.34
N ARG A 298 -35.73 -8.76 -7.23
CA ARG A 298 -37.19 -8.74 -7.50
C ARG A 298 -37.69 -10.09 -8.00
N ILE A 299 -36.97 -10.72 -8.93
CA ILE A 299 -37.29 -12.07 -9.41
C ILE A 299 -37.22 -13.08 -8.27
N LYS A 300 -36.23 -13.00 -7.38
CA LYS A 300 -36.07 -13.88 -6.22
C LYS A 300 -37.25 -13.76 -5.26
N ILE A 301 -37.66 -12.53 -4.91
CA ILE A 301 -38.82 -12.26 -4.04
C ILE A 301 -40.10 -12.84 -4.66
N LEU A 302 -40.34 -12.54 -5.95
CA LEU A 302 -41.52 -13.04 -6.65
C LEU A 302 -41.52 -14.58 -6.77
N LYS A 303 -40.36 -15.21 -6.95
CA LYS A 303 -40.24 -16.67 -6.95
C LYS A 303 -40.54 -17.27 -5.58
N ALA A 304 -40.19 -16.59 -4.49
CA ALA A 304 -40.56 -17.00 -3.14
C ALA A 304 -42.08 -16.90 -2.93
N GLU A 305 -42.69 -15.76 -3.30
CA GLU A 305 -44.15 -15.57 -3.27
C GLU A 305 -44.87 -16.63 -4.13
N GLN A 306 -44.36 -16.90 -5.34
CA GLN A 306 -44.88 -17.96 -6.22
C GLN A 306 -44.86 -19.33 -5.51
N LYS A 307 -43.78 -19.64 -4.79
CA LYS A 307 -43.63 -20.90 -4.06
C LYS A 307 -44.65 -20.99 -2.91
N GLU A 308 -44.82 -19.92 -2.14
CA GLU A 308 -45.78 -19.83 -1.05
C GLU A 308 -47.23 -19.96 -1.54
N LEU A 309 -47.60 -19.23 -2.59
CA LEU A 309 -48.92 -19.32 -3.20
C LEU A 309 -49.21 -20.73 -3.74
N ASN A 310 -48.23 -21.38 -4.38
CA ASN A 310 -48.38 -22.77 -4.83
C ASN A 310 -48.58 -23.74 -3.64
N ALA A 311 -47.87 -23.54 -2.54
CA ALA A 311 -48.02 -24.37 -1.33
C ALA A 311 -49.39 -24.14 -0.68
N ALA A 312 -49.83 -22.89 -0.52
CA ALA A 312 -51.13 -22.55 0.05
C ALA A 312 -52.30 -23.12 -0.77
N ILE A 313 -52.21 -23.06 -2.11
CA ILE A 313 -53.21 -23.66 -3.02
C ILE A 313 -53.21 -25.20 -2.89
N LYS A 314 -52.05 -25.83 -2.69
CA LYS A 314 -51.92 -27.30 -2.58
C LYS A 314 -52.41 -27.82 -1.23
N GLU A 315 -52.17 -27.09 -0.15
CA GLU A 315 -52.53 -27.48 1.22
C GLU A 315 -53.98 -27.15 1.60
N ASP A 316 -54.76 -26.54 0.69
CA ASP A 316 -56.12 -26.03 0.96
C ASP A 316 -56.21 -25.19 2.24
N ARG A 317 -55.17 -24.41 2.54
CA ARG A 317 -55.13 -23.58 3.75
C ARG A 317 -56.20 -22.50 3.66
N GLN A 318 -57.11 -22.50 4.63
CA GLN A 318 -58.06 -21.41 4.84
C GLN A 318 -57.30 -20.12 5.23
N PRO A 319 -57.66 -18.94 4.69
CA PRO A 319 -57.05 -17.68 5.11
C PRO A 319 -57.53 -17.34 6.53
N VAL A 320 -56.70 -17.56 7.53
CA VAL A 320 -56.88 -16.93 8.85
C VAL A 320 -56.45 -15.47 8.70
N LEU A 321 -57.40 -14.55 8.95
CA LEU A 321 -57.27 -13.08 9.09
C LEU A 321 -57.18 -12.24 7.79
N VAL A 322 -58.34 -11.80 7.30
CA VAL A 322 -58.47 -10.55 6.49
C VAL A 322 -59.54 -9.60 7.09
N VAL A 323 -60.11 -9.89 8.27
CA VAL A 323 -61.22 -9.07 8.83
C VAL A 323 -60.73 -7.90 9.69
N GLU A 324 -59.50 -7.90 10.22
CA GLU A 324 -59.02 -6.83 11.11
C GLU A 324 -58.53 -5.56 10.40
N GLN A 325 -58.17 -5.62 9.12
CA GLN A 325 -57.62 -4.45 8.40
C GLN A 325 -58.66 -3.64 7.61
N LEU A 326 -59.91 -4.11 7.50
CA LEU A 326 -61.01 -3.36 6.87
C LEU A 326 -61.90 -2.63 7.89
N MET A 327 -61.77 -2.94 9.19
CA MET A 327 -62.55 -2.31 10.27
C MET A 327 -61.87 -1.08 10.89
N ALA A 328 -60.62 -0.77 10.53
CA ALA A 328 -59.86 0.33 11.12
C ALA A 328 -60.08 1.71 10.42
N ASP A 329 -60.79 1.74 9.29
CA ASP A 329 -61.01 2.96 8.49
C ASP A 329 -62.44 3.55 8.64
N GLY A 330 -63.17 3.17 9.69
CA GLY A 330 -64.55 3.62 9.88
C GLY A 330 -64.99 3.72 11.33
N SER A 331 -64.45 4.66 12.09
CA SER A 331 -65.11 5.14 13.32
C SER A 331 -65.02 6.65 13.44
N GLU A 332 -66.08 7.35 13.05
CA GLU A 332 -66.50 8.56 13.74
C GLU A 332 -67.97 8.41 14.14
N ASP A 333 -68.18 8.63 15.43
CA ASP A 333 -69.39 9.11 16.09
C ASP A 333 -70.45 8.13 16.62
N GLY A 334 -70.67 8.23 17.93
CA GLY A 334 -72.03 8.37 18.47
C GLY A 334 -72.77 7.13 19.01
N GLY A 335 -72.47 6.77 20.26
CA GLY A 335 -73.45 6.48 21.34
C GLY A 335 -74.70 5.62 21.09
N SER A 336 -74.82 4.49 21.81
CA SER A 336 -75.80 4.28 22.90
C SER A 336 -76.12 2.79 23.15
N GLU A 337 -76.61 2.57 24.37
CA GLU A 337 -76.86 1.36 25.15
C GLU A 337 -77.48 0.12 24.48
N ILE A 338 -77.19 -1.00 25.14
CA ILE A 338 -77.57 -2.39 24.86
C ILE A 338 -79.00 -2.66 25.40
N GLU A 339 -79.83 -3.37 24.61
CA GLU A 339 -80.86 -4.26 25.17
C GLU A 339 -80.65 -5.71 24.67
N PRO A 340 -80.88 -6.74 25.50
CA PRO A 340 -80.74 -8.14 25.12
C PRO A 340 -82.09 -8.73 24.71
N VAL A 341 -82.21 -9.21 23.46
CA VAL A 341 -83.34 -10.04 23.04
C VAL A 341 -82.80 -11.39 22.55
N ALA A 342 -83.24 -12.44 23.23
CA ALA A 342 -82.94 -13.83 22.92
C ALA A 342 -83.77 -14.36 21.73
N ASN A 343 -83.14 -15.29 21.00
CA ASN A 343 -83.70 -16.29 20.07
C ASN A 343 -84.51 -15.81 18.86
N ASP A 344 -83.86 -15.77 17.70
CA ASP A 344 -83.96 -16.81 16.66
C ASP A 344 -83.26 -16.28 15.39
N MET A 345 -82.04 -16.77 15.10
CA MET A 345 -81.32 -16.46 13.86
C MET A 345 -80.93 -17.77 13.15
N PRO A 346 -81.13 -17.89 11.83
CA PRO A 346 -81.03 -19.16 11.12
C PRO A 346 -79.56 -19.58 10.98
N LEU A 347 -79.17 -20.63 11.71
CA LEU A 347 -77.85 -21.26 11.66
C LEU A 347 -77.46 -21.82 10.27
N LEU A 348 -78.34 -21.81 9.26
CA LEU A 348 -78.06 -22.30 7.90
C LEU A 348 -77.46 -21.28 6.92
N ARG A 349 -77.49 -19.96 7.19
CA ARG A 349 -76.90 -18.96 6.26
C ARG A 349 -75.39 -18.78 6.44
N HIS A 350 -74.83 -19.25 7.55
CA HIS A 350 -73.41 -19.09 7.86
C HIS A 350 -72.50 -20.06 7.09
N ASP A 351 -72.92 -21.30 6.86
CA ASP A 351 -72.10 -22.30 6.15
C ASP A 351 -71.97 -22.00 4.66
N GLN A 352 -73.05 -21.57 3.99
CA GLN A 352 -72.99 -21.19 2.56
C GLN A 352 -72.15 -19.93 2.33
N ALA A 353 -72.24 -18.95 3.25
CA ALA A 353 -71.41 -17.76 3.18
C ALA A 353 -69.92 -18.08 3.41
N PHE A 354 -69.63 -19.04 4.29
CA PHE A 354 -68.27 -19.51 4.57
C PHE A 354 -67.68 -20.29 3.39
N GLU A 355 -68.42 -21.21 2.76
CA GLU A 355 -67.99 -21.92 1.55
C GLU A 355 -67.74 -20.97 0.38
N GLN A 356 -68.61 -19.97 0.19
CA GLN A 356 -68.40 -18.94 -0.83
C GLN A 356 -67.13 -18.11 -0.56
N MET A 357 -66.83 -17.79 0.69
CA MET A 357 -65.61 -17.07 1.07
C MET A 357 -64.35 -17.86 0.76
N ILE A 358 -64.36 -19.19 0.98
CA ILE A 358 -63.24 -20.09 0.65
C ILE A 358 -63.00 -20.12 -0.87
N GLU A 359 -64.06 -20.27 -1.67
CA GLU A 359 -63.94 -20.29 -3.13
C GLU A 359 -63.45 -18.94 -3.69
N LEU A 360 -63.93 -17.82 -3.14
CA LEU A 360 -63.42 -16.49 -3.49
C LEU A 360 -61.94 -16.32 -3.12
N SER A 361 -61.52 -16.84 -1.96
CA SER A 361 -60.11 -16.83 -1.54
C SER A 361 -59.22 -17.67 -2.46
N LYS A 362 -59.65 -18.88 -2.82
CA LYS A 362 -58.95 -19.75 -3.79
C LYS A 362 -58.82 -19.09 -5.15
N ALA A 363 -59.88 -18.45 -5.64
CA ALA A 363 -59.87 -17.70 -6.88
C ALA A 363 -58.89 -16.51 -6.81
N ALA A 364 -58.88 -15.77 -5.70
CA ALA A 364 -57.95 -14.66 -5.47
C ALA A 364 -56.48 -15.12 -5.44
N MET A 365 -56.17 -16.22 -4.74
CA MET A 365 -54.81 -16.80 -4.72
C MET A 365 -54.35 -17.25 -6.10
N LYS A 366 -55.22 -17.89 -6.90
CA LYS A 366 -54.92 -18.27 -8.29
C LYS A 366 -54.70 -17.06 -9.19
N ALA A 367 -55.49 -16.00 -9.02
CA ALA A 367 -55.32 -14.74 -9.75
C ALA A 367 -53.97 -14.09 -9.42
N ARG A 368 -53.62 -14.02 -8.12
CA ARG A 368 -52.33 -13.51 -7.66
C ARG A 368 -51.15 -14.34 -8.19
N LEU A 369 -51.27 -15.66 -8.18
CA LEU A 369 -50.24 -16.55 -8.74
C LEU A 369 -50.01 -16.28 -10.23
N LYS A 370 -51.07 -16.06 -11.00
CA LYS A 370 -50.97 -15.69 -12.43
C LYS A 370 -50.25 -14.35 -12.60
N GLU A 371 -50.59 -13.37 -11.78
CA GLU A 371 -49.95 -12.06 -11.76
C GLU A 371 -48.44 -12.16 -11.43
N VAL A 372 -48.07 -12.88 -10.37
CA VAL A 372 -46.68 -13.11 -9.95
C VAL A 372 -45.88 -13.79 -11.06
N LYS A 373 -46.43 -14.83 -11.70
CA LYS A 373 -45.78 -15.49 -12.85
C LYS A 373 -45.55 -14.54 -14.01
N ALA A 374 -46.52 -13.67 -14.32
CA ALA A 374 -46.37 -12.67 -15.37
C ALA A 374 -45.29 -11.65 -15.03
N LYS A 375 -45.19 -11.20 -13.76
CA LYS A 375 -44.13 -10.30 -13.30
C LYS A 375 -42.75 -10.95 -13.37
N ILE A 376 -42.61 -12.22 -12.96
CA ILE A 376 -41.35 -12.97 -13.07
C ILE A 376 -40.91 -13.04 -14.53
N LYS A 377 -41.82 -13.41 -15.44
CA LYS A 377 -41.53 -13.47 -16.87
C LYS A 377 -41.06 -12.11 -17.39
N LYS A 378 -41.82 -11.05 -17.10
CA LYS A 378 -41.48 -9.67 -17.50
C LYS A 378 -40.08 -9.25 -17.01
N PHE A 379 -39.77 -9.45 -15.73
CA PHE A 379 -38.47 -9.07 -15.19
C PHE A 379 -37.32 -9.95 -15.71
N THR A 380 -37.59 -11.22 -16.02
CA THR A 380 -36.58 -12.10 -16.63
C THR A 380 -36.23 -11.63 -18.04
N GLU A 381 -37.25 -11.35 -18.87
CA GLU A 381 -37.07 -10.80 -20.22
C GLU A 381 -36.37 -9.43 -20.21
N GLU A 382 -36.71 -8.56 -19.25
CA GLU A 382 -36.04 -7.28 -19.04
C GLU A 382 -34.55 -7.46 -18.69
N MET A 383 -34.23 -8.37 -17.77
CA MET A 383 -32.87 -8.67 -17.37
C MET A 383 -32.04 -9.22 -18.54
N ASP A 384 -32.57 -10.20 -19.27
CA ASP A 384 -31.90 -10.83 -20.40
C ASP A 384 -31.64 -9.82 -21.53
N SER A 385 -32.62 -8.95 -21.81
CA SER A 385 -32.48 -7.86 -22.78
C SER A 385 -31.38 -6.87 -22.38
N LYS A 386 -31.37 -6.42 -21.11
CA LYS A 386 -30.35 -5.50 -20.60
C LYS A 386 -28.95 -6.13 -20.60
N ALA A 387 -28.84 -7.38 -20.17
CA ALA A 387 -27.59 -8.13 -20.19
C ALA A 387 -27.05 -8.32 -21.62
N GLY A 388 -27.93 -8.65 -22.58
CA GLY A 388 -27.56 -8.82 -23.99
C GLY A 388 -27.02 -7.53 -24.63
N LYS A 389 -27.67 -6.38 -24.38
CA LYS A 389 -27.17 -5.08 -24.87
C LYS A 389 -25.81 -4.73 -24.29
N ALA A 390 -25.62 -4.91 -22.97
CA ALA A 390 -24.32 -4.67 -22.33
C ALA A 390 -23.25 -5.62 -22.88
N GLN A 391 -23.61 -6.89 -23.12
CA GLN A 391 -22.69 -7.89 -23.67
C GLN A 391 -22.23 -7.51 -25.09
N ALA A 392 -23.12 -6.94 -25.92
CA ALA A 392 -22.72 -6.46 -27.25
C ALA A 392 -21.64 -5.37 -27.20
N ILE A 393 -21.75 -4.42 -26.26
CA ILE A 393 -20.72 -3.38 -26.04
C ILE A 393 -19.41 -4.03 -25.56
N ARG A 394 -19.50 -4.98 -24.63
CA ARG A 394 -18.36 -5.75 -24.13
C ARG A 394 -17.64 -6.49 -25.25
N ASP A 395 -18.39 -7.17 -26.11
CA ASP A 395 -17.84 -7.92 -27.25
C ASP A 395 -17.16 -6.97 -28.25
N ALA A 396 -17.76 -5.79 -28.51
CA ALA A 396 -17.15 -4.77 -29.37
C ALA A 396 -15.83 -4.23 -28.81
N ILE A 397 -15.72 -3.99 -27.50
CA ILE A 397 -14.47 -3.57 -26.84
C ILE A 397 -13.42 -4.69 -26.92
N GLN A 398 -13.81 -5.93 -26.63
CA GLN A 398 -12.87 -7.07 -26.61
C GLN A 398 -12.40 -7.48 -28.01
N ALA A 399 -13.22 -7.25 -29.03
CA ALA A 399 -12.89 -7.51 -30.43
C ALA A 399 -11.97 -6.43 -31.03
N TRP A 400 -11.79 -5.29 -30.37
CA TRP A 400 -10.88 -4.25 -30.83
C TRP A 400 -9.46 -4.79 -30.97
N GLN A 401 -8.76 -4.35 -32.01
CA GLN A 401 -7.38 -4.75 -32.29
C GLN A 401 -6.54 -3.50 -32.54
N LEU A 402 -5.24 -3.64 -32.27
CA LEU A 402 -4.27 -2.58 -32.61
C LEU A 402 -4.29 -2.28 -34.12
N PRO A 403 -4.16 -1.00 -34.51
CA PRO A 403 -3.94 -0.65 -35.92
C PRO A 403 -2.69 -1.32 -36.48
N ASP A 404 -2.73 -1.67 -37.77
CA ASP A 404 -1.59 -2.17 -38.54
C ASP A 404 -1.20 -1.13 -39.61
N PRO A 405 0.03 -0.58 -39.60
CA PRO A 405 1.13 -0.88 -38.67
C PRO A 405 0.91 -0.33 -37.26
N ILE A 406 1.60 -0.93 -36.27
CA ILE A 406 1.55 -0.50 -34.87
C ILE A 406 1.91 0.99 -34.78
N PRO A 407 1.11 1.82 -34.08
CA PRO A 407 1.43 3.24 -33.92
C PRO A 407 2.80 3.44 -33.27
N ALA A 408 3.57 4.41 -33.76
CA ALA A 408 4.93 4.70 -33.27
C ALA A 408 5.00 4.98 -31.75
N SER A 409 3.91 5.48 -31.14
CA SER A 409 3.83 5.67 -29.69
C SER A 409 3.82 4.35 -28.91
N LEU A 410 3.33 3.26 -29.50
CA LEU A 410 3.29 1.92 -28.91
C LEU A 410 4.40 1.00 -29.42
N ASP A 411 5.26 1.49 -30.32
CA ASP A 411 6.43 0.78 -30.78
C ASP A 411 7.55 0.88 -29.72
N PHE A 412 7.72 -0.19 -28.97
CA PHE A 412 8.75 -0.34 -27.94
C PHE A 412 9.97 -1.07 -28.50
N SER A 413 10.09 -1.27 -29.82
CA SER A 413 11.27 -1.91 -30.40
C SER A 413 12.56 -1.19 -29.97
N PRO A 414 13.70 -1.89 -29.81
CA PRO A 414 14.96 -1.27 -29.37
C PRO A 414 15.45 -0.11 -30.25
N SER A 415 15.04 -0.07 -31.51
CA SER A 415 15.34 0.99 -32.48
C SER A 415 14.37 2.17 -32.43
N SER A 416 13.29 2.08 -31.66
CA SER A 416 12.26 3.12 -31.58
C SER A 416 12.79 4.35 -30.85
N PRO A 417 12.61 5.57 -31.39
CA PRO A 417 12.93 6.80 -30.68
C PRO A 417 12.04 7.00 -29.44
N ASN A 418 10.94 6.23 -29.32
CA ASN A 418 9.97 6.33 -28.24
C ASN A 418 10.17 5.27 -27.14
N LEU A 419 11.30 4.54 -27.14
CA LEU A 419 11.63 3.56 -26.12
C LEU A 419 11.62 4.22 -24.74
N PRO A 420 10.74 3.81 -23.80
CA PRO A 420 10.70 4.42 -22.48
C PRO A 420 11.93 4.04 -21.63
N PRO A 421 12.25 4.85 -20.60
CA PRO A 421 13.26 4.47 -19.62
C PRO A 421 12.87 3.17 -18.90
N LEU A 422 13.88 2.47 -18.36
CA LEU A 422 13.69 1.20 -17.65
C LEU A 422 12.82 1.34 -16.39
N PHE A 423 12.91 2.49 -15.71
CA PHE A 423 12.18 2.80 -14.49
C PHE A 423 11.48 4.15 -14.62
N ASP A 424 10.27 4.23 -14.06
CA ASP A 424 9.47 5.45 -13.97
C ASP A 424 9.72 6.19 -12.65
N GLN A 425 9.06 7.33 -12.47
CA GLN A 425 9.22 8.16 -11.28
C GLN A 425 8.84 7.44 -9.99
N VAL A 426 7.98 6.43 -10.03
CA VAL A 426 7.56 5.64 -8.85
C VAL A 426 8.74 4.83 -8.29
N SER A 427 9.75 4.52 -9.11
CA SER A 427 11.00 3.88 -8.68
C SER A 427 11.97 4.84 -7.98
N SER A 428 11.69 6.14 -7.95
CA SER A 428 12.52 7.13 -7.25
C SER A 428 12.41 6.98 -5.72
N LEU A 429 13.48 7.39 -5.03
CA LEU A 429 13.54 7.36 -3.56
C LEU A 429 12.49 8.29 -2.92
N ASP A 430 12.24 9.46 -3.52
CA ASP A 430 11.51 10.57 -2.87
C ASP A 430 10.73 11.47 -3.85
N GLU A 431 10.41 10.98 -5.05
CA GLU A 431 9.80 11.73 -6.17
C GLU A 431 10.66 12.88 -6.75
N ARG A 432 11.60 13.44 -6.00
CA ARG A 432 12.40 14.59 -6.42
C ARG A 432 13.64 14.17 -7.18
N ARG A 433 14.25 13.07 -6.76
CA ARG A 433 15.41 12.49 -7.46
C ARG A 433 14.97 11.86 -8.76
N SER A 434 15.86 11.88 -9.75
CA SER A 434 15.67 11.08 -10.96
C SER A 434 15.56 9.60 -10.58
N PRO A 435 14.68 8.84 -11.26
CA PRO A 435 14.59 7.41 -11.02
C PRO A 435 15.90 6.73 -11.47
N PRO A 436 16.19 5.53 -10.94
CA PRO A 436 17.32 4.74 -11.39
C PRO A 436 17.28 4.52 -12.91
N LYS A 437 18.43 4.49 -13.57
CA LYS A 437 18.53 4.22 -15.01
C LYS A 437 18.93 2.78 -15.31
N THR A 438 19.56 2.11 -14.34
CA THR A 438 20.06 0.74 -14.47
C THR A 438 19.64 -0.10 -13.28
N ILE A 439 19.66 -1.43 -13.45
CA ILE A 439 19.42 -2.38 -12.36
C ILE A 439 20.40 -2.14 -11.20
N ALA A 440 21.68 -1.87 -11.52
CA ALA A 440 22.70 -1.58 -10.52
C ALA A 440 22.40 -0.31 -9.70
N GLU A 441 21.95 0.76 -10.36
CA GLU A 441 21.53 2.00 -9.67
C GLU A 441 20.31 1.77 -8.78
N PHE A 442 19.34 0.97 -9.22
CA PHE A 442 18.17 0.63 -8.42
C PHE A 442 18.58 -0.15 -7.17
N ILE A 443 19.43 -1.17 -7.33
CA ILE A 443 19.96 -1.95 -6.20
C ILE A 443 20.74 -1.05 -5.26
N ALA A 444 21.59 -0.16 -5.77
CA ALA A 444 22.36 0.78 -4.96
C ALA A 444 21.43 1.68 -4.14
N GLN A 445 20.39 2.25 -4.77
CA GLN A 445 19.39 3.08 -4.10
C GLN A 445 18.67 2.31 -2.98
N GLU A 446 18.19 1.10 -3.25
CA GLU A 446 17.47 0.30 -2.27
C GLU A 446 18.38 -0.28 -1.16
N SER A 447 19.69 -0.31 -1.40
CA SER A 447 20.68 -0.73 -0.40
C SER A 447 21.00 0.36 0.62
N LEU A 448 20.83 1.64 0.27
CA LEU A 448 21.11 2.78 1.14
C LEU A 448 20.29 2.70 2.42
N TYR A 449 20.89 3.10 3.55
CA TYR A 449 20.13 3.27 4.78
C TYR A 449 19.27 4.54 4.72
N ALA A 450 18.06 4.38 4.19
CA ALA A 450 17.02 5.39 4.11
C ALA A 450 15.83 5.00 5.01
N PRO A 451 15.95 5.20 6.34
CA PRO A 451 14.91 4.78 7.28
C PRO A 451 13.64 5.60 7.10
N ASP A 452 12.49 4.96 7.25
CA ASP A 452 11.18 5.63 7.31
C ASP A 452 10.47 5.26 8.60
N ILE A 453 9.92 6.25 9.31
CA ILE A 453 9.34 6.04 10.63
C ILE A 453 8.15 5.06 10.58
N ASN A 454 7.39 5.03 9.48
CA ASN A 454 6.22 4.18 9.30
C ASN A 454 6.59 2.72 9.02
N ASP A 455 7.81 2.46 8.52
CA ASP A 455 8.37 1.10 8.39
C ASP A 455 8.53 0.43 9.78
N GLY A 456 8.60 1.23 10.85
CA GLY A 456 8.60 0.78 12.23
C GLY A 456 9.99 0.41 12.77
N VAL A 457 10.11 0.37 14.11
CA VAL A 457 11.40 0.20 14.80
C VAL A 457 12.15 -1.05 14.36
N ARG A 458 11.43 -2.17 14.18
CA ARG A 458 12.02 -3.49 13.87
C ARG A 458 12.91 -3.45 12.62
N VAL A 459 12.45 -2.86 11.52
CA VAL A 459 13.21 -2.89 10.27
C VAL A 459 14.27 -1.81 10.23
N ASN A 460 13.97 -0.61 10.77
CA ASN A 460 14.93 0.49 10.79
C ASN A 460 16.14 0.19 11.69
N ILE A 461 15.96 -0.55 12.80
CA ILE A 461 17.06 -0.84 13.73
C ILE A 461 17.93 -2.03 13.27
N ALA A 462 17.38 -2.91 12.42
CA ALA A 462 18.04 -4.16 12.03
C ALA A 462 19.42 -3.94 11.37
N PRO A 463 19.63 -2.97 10.45
CA PRO A 463 20.95 -2.70 9.89
C PRO A 463 22.00 -2.30 10.94
N LEU A 464 21.60 -1.50 11.94
CA LEU A 464 22.51 -1.09 13.02
C LEU A 464 22.84 -2.25 13.95
N GLN A 465 21.86 -3.10 14.27
CA GLN A 465 22.12 -4.31 15.05
C GLN A 465 23.04 -5.28 14.29
N LYS A 466 22.79 -5.48 12.98
CA LYS A 466 23.62 -6.33 12.13
C LYS A 466 25.08 -5.87 12.08
N ALA A 467 25.30 -4.56 12.12
CA ALA A 467 26.64 -3.96 12.17
C ALA A 467 27.29 -4.00 13.56
N GLY A 468 26.59 -4.48 14.59
CA GLY A 468 27.13 -4.60 15.94
C GLY A 468 27.39 -3.25 16.64
N VAL A 469 26.68 -2.19 16.22
CA VAL A 469 26.91 -0.83 16.76
C VAL A 469 25.91 -0.43 17.86
N LEU A 470 25.03 -1.35 18.28
CA LEU A 470 24.05 -1.12 19.34
C LEU A 470 24.57 -1.57 20.70
N ALA A 471 24.18 -0.87 21.76
CA ALA A 471 24.55 -1.25 23.13
C ALA A 471 23.94 -2.58 23.59
N ALA A 472 22.84 -3.02 22.98
CA ALA A 472 22.18 -4.29 23.26
C ALA A 472 21.36 -4.76 22.05
N ASP A 473 21.12 -6.06 21.95
CA ASP A 473 20.27 -6.63 20.91
C ASP A 473 18.79 -6.33 21.16
N VAL A 474 18.14 -5.77 20.14
CA VAL A 474 16.70 -5.51 20.14
C VAL A 474 15.95 -6.68 19.53
N LEU A 475 16.43 -7.17 18.39
CA LEU A 475 15.90 -8.31 17.66
C LEU A 475 16.63 -9.59 18.04
N ALA A 476 15.97 -10.75 17.90
CA ALA A 476 16.69 -12.01 17.93
C ALA A 476 17.59 -12.11 16.69
N PRO A 477 18.79 -12.73 16.76
CA PRO A 477 19.72 -12.80 15.63
C PRO A 477 19.12 -13.37 14.34
N LYS A 478 18.24 -14.36 14.47
CA LYS A 478 17.52 -15.00 13.34
C LYS A 478 16.53 -14.07 12.61
N ASP A 479 16.09 -12.99 13.26
CA ASP A 479 15.06 -12.09 12.74
C ASP A 479 15.65 -10.85 12.06
N VAL A 480 16.97 -10.60 12.22
CA VAL A 480 17.65 -9.41 11.67
C VAL A 480 17.58 -9.38 10.15
N ASP A 481 18.00 -10.45 9.48
CA ASP A 481 17.97 -10.53 8.01
C ASP A 481 16.55 -10.52 7.47
N LYS A 482 15.63 -11.17 8.18
CA LYS A 482 14.21 -11.15 7.83
C LYS A 482 13.64 -9.73 7.90
N ALA A 483 13.96 -8.96 8.95
CA ALA A 483 13.49 -7.58 9.07
C ALA A 483 13.96 -6.68 7.92
N ILE A 484 15.21 -6.87 7.46
CA ILE A 484 15.73 -6.12 6.31
C ILE A 484 15.04 -6.58 5.01
N ALA A 485 14.82 -7.89 4.84
CA ALA A 485 14.13 -8.45 3.68
C ALA A 485 12.66 -7.98 3.59
N ASP A 486 11.93 -7.98 4.72
CA ASP A 486 10.54 -7.54 4.78
C ASP A 486 10.40 -6.08 4.31
N ARG A 487 11.34 -5.19 4.67
CA ARG A 487 11.34 -3.80 4.20
C ARG A 487 11.50 -3.72 2.68
N ALA A 488 12.38 -4.51 2.08
CA ALA A 488 12.53 -4.54 0.62
C ALA A 488 11.26 -5.02 -0.10
N GLU A 489 10.58 -6.02 0.47
CA GLU A 489 9.30 -6.51 -0.03
C GLU A 489 8.21 -5.44 0.06
N TRP A 490 8.07 -4.75 1.20
CA TRP A 490 7.10 -3.67 1.37
C TRP A 490 7.31 -2.54 0.37
N ARG A 491 8.56 -2.13 0.12
CA ARG A 491 8.89 -1.12 -0.90
C ARG A 491 8.48 -1.58 -2.30
N ALA A 492 8.73 -2.83 -2.66
CA ALA A 492 8.31 -3.37 -3.95
C ALA A 492 6.78 -3.43 -4.10
N ASP A 493 6.09 -3.82 -3.03
CA ASP A 493 4.64 -3.95 -2.98
C ASP A 493 3.92 -2.61 -3.12
N GLU A 494 4.38 -1.56 -2.41
CA GLU A 494 3.79 -0.24 -2.53
C GLU A 494 4.00 0.37 -3.92
N ARG A 495 5.19 0.25 -4.52
CA ARG A 495 5.42 0.71 -5.91
C ARG A 495 4.48 -0.01 -6.89
N ARG A 496 4.28 -1.32 -6.71
CA ARG A 496 3.30 -2.08 -7.49
C ARG A 496 1.88 -1.54 -7.27
N TRP A 497 1.47 -1.33 -6.02
CA TRP A 497 0.14 -0.82 -5.69
C TRP A 497 -0.13 0.58 -6.23
N VAL A 498 0.89 1.44 -6.32
CA VAL A 498 0.80 2.75 -6.99
C VAL A 498 0.51 2.57 -8.47
N ARG A 499 1.26 1.70 -9.16
CA ARG A 499 1.02 1.42 -10.59
C ARG A 499 -0.34 0.74 -10.84
N GLU A 500 -0.84 0.00 -9.86
CA GLU A 500 -2.18 -0.61 -9.85
C GLU A 500 -3.30 0.39 -9.48
N GLY A 501 -3.00 1.65 -9.17
CA GLY A 501 -3.98 2.66 -8.78
C GLY A 501 -4.61 2.46 -7.40
N LYS A 502 -4.05 1.56 -6.57
CA LYS A 502 -4.50 1.28 -5.21
C LYS A 502 -3.98 2.28 -4.20
N LEU A 503 -2.81 2.86 -4.48
CA LEU A 503 -2.21 3.93 -3.72
C LEU A 503 -1.95 5.12 -4.65
N PRO A 504 -2.10 6.36 -4.16
CA PRO A 504 -1.66 7.52 -4.92
C PRO A 504 -0.13 7.49 -5.05
N GLN A 505 0.62 7.34 -3.96
CA GLN A 505 2.07 7.33 -3.98
C GLN A 505 2.62 6.34 -2.95
N PRO A 506 3.92 5.99 -3.01
CA PRO A 506 4.56 5.23 -1.95
C PRO A 506 4.48 5.94 -0.59
N GLY A 507 4.27 5.19 0.49
CA GLY A 507 4.05 5.71 1.83
C GLY A 507 5.27 6.37 2.45
N TRP A 508 6.48 5.97 2.04
CA TRP A 508 7.74 6.59 2.47
C TRP A 508 8.07 7.89 1.74
N TRP A 509 7.33 8.26 0.69
CA TRP A 509 7.47 9.58 0.09
C TRP A 509 6.88 10.61 1.05
N LYS A 510 7.65 11.65 1.35
CA LYS A 510 7.15 12.74 2.20
C LYS A 510 5.98 13.41 1.48
N SER A 511 4.79 13.31 2.04
CA SER A 511 3.64 14.11 1.62
C SER A 511 4.07 15.58 1.59
N GLN A 512 3.80 16.27 0.48
CA GLN A 512 3.99 17.71 0.40
C GLN A 512 3.28 18.33 1.60
N GLU A 513 4.02 18.97 2.51
CA GLU A 513 3.45 20.02 3.35
C GLU A 513 3.04 21.13 2.38
N ASN A 514 1.82 21.01 1.86
CA ASN A 514 0.97 21.99 1.17
C ASN A 514 0.15 21.30 0.05
N GLY A 515 -1.07 20.88 0.40
CA GLY A 515 -2.30 21.29 -0.28
C GLY A 515 -2.47 21.18 -1.80
N VAL A 516 -1.63 20.45 -2.54
CA VAL A 516 -1.88 20.18 -3.96
C VAL A 516 -1.94 18.67 -4.14
N LYS A 517 -3.17 18.16 -4.37
CA LYS A 517 -3.36 16.84 -4.96
C LYS A 517 -2.72 16.88 -6.35
N ASN A 518 -1.45 16.50 -6.45
CA ASN A 518 -0.89 16.13 -7.75
C ASN A 518 -1.56 14.81 -8.13
N ASP A 519 -2.62 14.91 -8.94
CA ASP A 519 -3.04 13.81 -9.78
C ASP A 519 -1.80 13.35 -10.55
N LEU A 520 -1.35 12.12 -10.32
CA LEU A 520 -0.25 11.44 -11.05
C LEU A 520 -0.57 11.20 -12.54
N ARG A 521 -1.45 12.01 -13.11
CA ARG A 521 -1.92 11.96 -14.50
C ARG A 521 -1.03 12.72 -15.47
N LEU A 522 0.03 13.39 -15.01
CA LEU A 522 0.82 14.33 -15.82
C LEU A 522 2.34 14.14 -15.65
N ILE A 523 2.86 12.94 -15.88
CA ILE A 523 4.29 12.75 -16.17
C ILE A 523 4.45 11.74 -17.32
N CYS A 524 3.97 12.12 -18.50
CA CYS A 524 4.35 11.48 -19.77
C CYS A 524 4.11 12.39 -20.99
N GLU A 525 4.06 13.71 -20.80
CA GLU A 525 3.72 14.66 -21.88
C GLU A 525 4.87 15.57 -22.31
N SER A 526 6.07 15.46 -21.70
CA SER A 526 7.19 16.35 -22.05
C SER A 526 8.17 15.82 -23.10
N GLU A 527 7.98 14.61 -23.64
CA GLU A 527 8.90 14.02 -24.64
C GLU A 527 8.17 13.16 -25.70
N LEU A 528 7.02 13.63 -26.21
CA LEU A 528 6.34 13.06 -27.39
C LEU A 528 6.14 14.11 -28.49
#